data_AF-A0A4Q5HIS1-F1
#
_entry.id   AF-A0A4Q5HIS1-F1
#
_cell.length_a   1.000
_cell.length_b   1.000
_cell.length_c   1.000
_cell.angle_alpha   90.00
_cell.angle_beta   90.00
_cell.angle_gamma   90.00
#
_symmetry.space_group_name_H-M   'P 1'
#
loop_
_entity.id
_entity.type
_entity.pdbx_description
1 polymer ?
#
loop_
_entity_poly.entity_id
_entity_poly.type
_entity_poly.pdbx_seq_one_letter_code
_entity_poly.pdbx_strand_id
1 'polypeptide(L)'
;MKTLLIILITAFISVCSIQAQEKGSMVEYNNTEREIPLKNLQPNKPISRSLIPQIAYAYLYNKVVTVSFEEAMPTVTIKIIKEATGETVYSQEYMNPTVISVDLTGQDSETYSIEVVSDTISLEGEFIL
;
A
#
# COMPACT_ATOMS: atom_id res chain seq x y z
N MET A 1 -14.82 20.68 -70.91
CA MET A 1 -15.50 21.37 -69.80
C MET A 1 -15.80 20.35 -68.71
N LYS A 2 -15.40 20.66 -67.47
CA LYS A 2 -15.91 20.26 -66.12
C LYS A 2 -16.87 19.05 -66.13
N THR A 3 -16.60 17.95 -65.42
CA THR A 3 -16.75 17.79 -63.95
C THR A 3 -16.14 16.42 -63.58
N LEU A 4 -15.09 16.34 -62.75
CA LEU A 4 -15.10 16.18 -61.27
C LEU A 4 -15.87 14.95 -60.76
N LEU A 5 -15.20 14.25 -59.82
CA LEU A 5 -15.59 13.05 -59.03
C LEU A 5 -15.37 11.70 -59.80
N ILE A 6 -14.70 10.64 -59.31
CA ILE A 6 -14.28 10.20 -57.97
C ILE A 6 -13.19 9.09 -58.11
N ILE A 7 -12.38 8.90 -57.04
CA ILE A 7 -11.62 7.68 -56.62
C ILE A 7 -10.25 7.45 -57.30
N LEU A 8 -9.14 7.63 -56.57
CA LEU A 8 -8.25 6.54 -56.10
C LEU A 8 -7.01 7.09 -55.32
N ILE A 9 -7.05 6.97 -53.99
CA ILE A 9 -6.03 6.47 -53.04
C ILE A 9 -4.55 6.96 -53.16
N THR A 10 -4.06 7.60 -52.08
CA THR A 10 -2.84 7.23 -51.29
C THR A 10 -2.76 8.17 -50.07
N ALA A 11 -3.24 7.77 -48.89
CA ALA A 11 -2.48 7.10 -47.83
C ALA A 11 -1.46 8.02 -47.12
N PHE A 12 -1.91 8.79 -46.13
CA PHE A 12 -1.09 9.21 -44.98
C PHE A 12 -2.02 9.54 -43.80
N ILE A 13 -2.81 8.55 -43.36
CA ILE A 13 -3.28 8.56 -41.98
C ILE A 13 -2.06 8.07 -41.20
N SER A 14 -1.25 9.01 -40.72
CA SER A 14 -0.33 8.75 -39.64
C SER A 14 -1.21 8.34 -38.46
N VAL A 15 -1.42 7.03 -38.34
CA VAL A 15 -1.81 6.40 -37.10
C VAL A 15 -0.63 6.69 -36.19
N CYS A 16 -0.67 7.81 -35.48
CA CYS A 16 0.00 7.90 -34.20
C CYS A 16 -0.66 6.81 -33.36
N SER A 17 -0.11 5.60 -33.46
CA SER A 17 -0.27 4.60 -32.44
C SER A 17 0.21 5.29 -31.17
N ILE A 18 -0.72 5.86 -30.41
CA ILE A 18 -0.50 6.08 -28.99
C ILE A 18 -0.48 4.67 -28.42
N GLN A 19 0.66 4.00 -28.61
CA GLN A 19 1.07 2.99 -27.68
C GLN A 19 1.36 3.81 -26.43
N ALA A 20 0.31 3.97 -25.60
CA ALA A 20 0.53 4.04 -24.18
C ALA A 20 1.29 2.76 -23.87
N GLN A 21 2.62 2.86 -23.93
CA GLN A 21 3.47 1.87 -23.33
C GLN A 21 3.13 2.02 -21.86
N GLU A 22 2.16 1.21 -21.42
CA GLU A 22 2.09 0.75 -20.06
C GLU A 22 3.46 0.14 -19.84
N LYS A 23 4.39 0.99 -19.40
CA LYS A 23 5.46 0.60 -18.52
C LYS A 23 4.67 0.08 -17.32
N GLY A 24 4.21 -1.16 -17.42
CA GLY A 24 4.02 -2.01 -16.27
C GLY A 24 5.38 -1.91 -15.62
N SER A 25 5.46 -1.01 -14.65
CA SER A 25 6.60 -0.93 -13.80
C SER A 25 6.58 -2.28 -13.14
N MET A 26 7.34 -3.23 -13.69
CA MET A 26 7.96 -4.24 -12.88
C MET A 26 8.76 -3.42 -11.89
N VAL A 27 8.11 -3.02 -10.81
CA VAL A 27 8.75 -2.45 -9.64
C VAL A 27 9.61 -3.61 -9.18
N GLU A 28 10.84 -3.63 -9.65
CA GLU A 28 11.91 -4.22 -8.89
C GLU A 28 11.77 -3.56 -7.52
N TYR A 29 11.25 -4.33 -6.56
CA TYR A 29 11.13 -3.89 -5.17
C TYR A 29 12.55 -3.82 -4.63
N ASN A 30 13.26 -2.80 -5.09
CA ASN A 30 14.55 -2.39 -4.60
C ASN A 30 14.45 -2.26 -3.09
N ASN A 31 15.54 -2.57 -2.38
CA ASN A 31 15.70 -2.46 -0.92
C ASN A 31 15.63 -1.01 -0.42
N THR A 32 14.66 -0.23 -0.89
CA THR A 32 14.37 1.13 -0.49
C THR A 32 13.22 1.06 0.52
N GLU A 33 13.38 1.77 1.62
CA GLU A 33 12.33 1.90 2.63
C GLU A 33 11.09 2.55 2.01
N ARG A 34 9.92 1.98 2.28
CA ARG A 34 8.62 2.48 1.82
C ARG A 34 7.67 2.64 2.98
N GLU A 35 7.00 3.77 3.08
CA GLU A 35 5.90 3.97 4.03
C GLU A 35 4.72 3.07 3.66
N ILE A 36 4.08 2.50 4.68
CA ILE A 36 2.81 1.78 4.59
C ILE A 36 1.74 2.73 5.15
N PRO A 37 0.88 3.34 4.30
CA PRO A 37 -0.12 4.28 4.77
C PRO A 37 -1.12 3.62 5.71
N LEU A 38 -1.20 4.10 6.95
CA LEU A 38 -2.13 3.61 7.96
C LEU A 38 -3.41 4.45 7.99
N LYS A 39 -4.56 3.79 7.91
CA LYS A 39 -5.90 4.38 8.00
C LYS A 39 -6.53 4.06 9.34
N ASN A 40 -7.11 5.05 10.01
CA ASN A 40 -7.86 4.82 11.24
C ASN A 40 -9.26 4.29 10.93
N LEU A 41 -9.58 3.11 11.47
CA LEU A 41 -10.84 2.42 11.26
C LEU A 41 -11.87 2.65 12.36
N GLN A 42 -11.56 3.40 13.43
CA GLN A 42 -12.50 3.59 14.54
C GLN A 42 -13.83 4.18 14.05
N PRO A 43 -14.93 3.40 14.05
CA PRO A 43 -16.22 3.92 13.67
C PRO A 43 -16.74 4.75 14.85
N ASN A 44 -17.31 5.93 14.54
CA ASN A 44 -18.09 6.79 15.46
C ASN A 44 -17.35 7.92 16.22
N LYS A 45 -16.09 8.25 15.91
CA LYS A 45 -15.52 9.53 16.37
C LYS A 45 -15.90 10.65 15.39
N PRO A 46 -16.35 11.83 15.85
CA PRO A 46 -16.58 12.96 14.96
C PRO A 46 -15.33 13.21 14.12
N ILE A 47 -15.48 13.31 12.80
CA ILE A 47 -14.40 13.70 11.90
C ILE A 47 -14.03 15.15 12.27
N SER A 48 -13.03 15.30 13.12
CA SER A 48 -12.44 16.61 13.42
C SER A 48 -11.78 17.12 12.14
N ARG A 49 -12.06 18.36 11.74
CA ARG A 49 -11.41 19.00 10.58
C ARG A 49 -9.96 19.43 10.87
N SER A 50 -9.43 19.04 12.03
CA SER A 50 -8.04 19.24 12.43
C SER A 50 -7.19 18.04 12.00
N LEU A 51 -5.89 18.24 11.81
CA LEU A 51 -4.94 17.15 11.57
C LEU A 51 -5.07 16.15 12.74
N ILE A 52 -5.55 14.95 12.45
CA ILE A 52 -5.54 13.86 13.43
C ILE A 52 -4.06 13.49 13.62
N PRO A 53 -3.49 13.59 14.83
CA PRO A 53 -2.14 13.14 15.07
C PRO A 53 -2.02 11.67 14.66
N GLN A 54 -1.06 11.36 13.81
CA GLN A 54 -0.77 9.99 13.41
C GLN A 54 0.00 9.33 14.57
N ILE A 55 -0.65 8.42 15.28
CA ILE A 55 -0.14 7.82 16.51
C ILE A 55 0.91 6.74 16.21
N ALA A 56 0.87 6.16 15.00
CA ALA A 56 1.80 5.15 14.56
C ALA A 56 2.15 5.33 13.07
N TYR A 57 3.39 4.96 12.74
CA TYR A 57 3.92 4.94 11.37
C TYR A 57 4.41 3.53 11.06
N ALA A 58 4.12 3.05 9.85
CA ALA A 58 4.56 1.75 9.38
C ALA A 58 5.44 1.90 8.14
N TYR A 59 6.50 1.11 8.06
CA TYR A 59 7.47 1.11 6.97
C TYR A 59 7.83 -0.32 6.57
N LEU A 60 8.08 -0.54 5.29
CA LEU A 60 8.62 -1.77 4.74
C LEU A 60 10.03 -1.51 4.23
N TYR A 61 11.00 -2.26 4.77
CA TYR A 61 12.37 -2.27 4.27
C TYR A 61 12.89 -3.70 4.22
N ASN A 62 13.33 -4.16 3.04
CA ASN A 62 13.93 -5.49 2.86
C ASN A 62 13.12 -6.63 3.55
N LYS A 63 11.81 -6.70 3.27
CA LYS A 63 10.86 -7.65 3.85
C LYS A 63 10.66 -7.57 5.37
N VAL A 64 11.18 -6.52 6.02
CA VAL A 64 10.91 -6.23 7.42
C VAL A 64 9.90 -5.10 7.50
N VAL A 65 8.75 -5.38 8.11
CA VAL A 65 7.75 -4.36 8.45
C VAL A 65 8.09 -3.79 9.81
N THR A 66 8.30 -2.48 9.89
CA THR A 66 8.56 -1.76 11.13
C THR A 66 7.39 -0.84 11.45
N VAL A 67 6.84 -0.96 12.66
CA VAL A 67 5.81 -0.06 13.20
C VAL A 67 6.45 0.74 14.33
N SER A 68 6.39 2.06 14.24
CA SER A 68 6.85 2.99 15.26
C SER A 68 5.68 3.78 15.83
N PHE A 69 5.72 4.04 17.13
CA PHE A 69 4.70 4.80 17.86
C PHE A 69 5.31 6.08 18.40
N GLU A 70 4.56 7.18 18.35
CA GLU A 70 4.97 8.48 18.90
C GLU A 70 5.28 8.40 20.41
N GLU A 71 4.49 7.58 21.13
CA GLU A 71 4.66 7.28 22.54
C GLU A 71 4.52 5.77 22.78
N ALA A 72 5.07 5.27 23.88
CA ALA A 72 4.97 3.85 24.23
C ALA A 72 3.49 3.44 24.41
N MET A 73 3.06 2.42 23.67
CA MET A 73 1.69 1.92 23.73
C MET A 73 1.52 0.93 24.89
N PRO A 74 0.56 1.07 25.82
CA PRO A 74 0.41 0.14 26.95
C PRO A 74 0.34 -1.33 26.51
N THR A 75 -0.53 -1.60 25.54
CA THR A 75 -0.71 -2.89 24.88
C THR A 75 -1.08 -2.64 23.42
N VAL A 76 -0.48 -3.35 22.48
CA VAL A 76 -0.82 -3.30 21.07
C VAL A 76 -0.66 -4.68 20.43
N THR A 77 -1.59 -5.04 19.55
CA THR A 77 -1.52 -6.24 18.72
C THR A 77 -1.19 -5.84 17.29
N ILE A 78 -0.19 -6.50 16.72
CA ILE A 78 0.14 -6.42 15.29
C ILE A 78 -0.34 -7.69 14.62
N LYS A 79 -1.10 -7.57 13.53
CA LYS A 79 -1.40 -8.69 12.64
C LYS A 79 -0.98 -8.37 11.21
N ILE A 80 -0.51 -9.38 10.49
CA ILE A 80 -0.22 -9.30 9.06
C ILE A 80 -0.96 -10.43 8.36
N ILE A 81 -1.71 -10.08 7.32
CA ILE A 81 -2.65 -10.97 6.63
C ILE A 81 -2.30 -10.99 5.14
N LYS A 82 -2.24 -12.18 4.54
CA LYS A 82 -2.15 -12.34 3.07
C LYS A 82 -3.51 -11.98 2.46
N GLU A 83 -3.56 -10.93 1.65
CA GLU A 83 -4.84 -10.44 1.07
C GLU A 83 -5.50 -11.49 0.18
N ALA A 84 -4.69 -12.24 -0.59
CA ALA A 84 -5.22 -13.22 -1.55
C ALA A 84 -5.96 -14.39 -0.88
N THR A 85 -5.56 -14.78 0.34
CA THR A 85 -6.08 -15.97 1.04
C THR A 85 -6.82 -15.64 2.33
N GLY A 86 -6.63 -14.45 2.88
CA GLY A 86 -7.06 -14.09 4.23
C GLY A 86 -6.25 -14.78 5.34
N GLU A 87 -5.13 -15.43 5.02
CA GLU A 87 -4.29 -16.12 5.99
C GLU A 87 -3.53 -15.12 6.86
N THR A 88 -3.68 -15.22 8.19
CA THR A 88 -2.85 -14.46 9.13
C THR A 88 -1.46 -15.09 9.23
N VAL A 89 -0.47 -14.47 8.58
CA VAL A 89 0.92 -14.93 8.59
C VAL A 89 1.70 -14.48 9.83
N TYR A 90 1.19 -13.45 10.51
CA TYR A 90 1.78 -12.95 11.74
C TYR A 90 0.69 -12.38 12.66
N SER A 91 0.78 -12.67 13.96
CA SER A 91 -0.07 -12.07 14.98
C SER A 91 0.64 -12.12 16.33
N GLN A 92 0.92 -10.96 16.91
CA GLN A 92 1.59 -10.87 18.21
C GLN A 92 1.12 -9.64 18.99
N GLU A 93 0.89 -9.84 20.28
CA GLU A 93 0.65 -8.76 21.25
C GLU A 93 1.96 -8.33 21.91
N TYR A 94 2.11 -7.02 22.09
CA TYR A 94 3.27 -6.37 22.68
C TYR A 94 2.86 -5.45 23.83
N MET A 95 3.67 -5.43 24.88
CA MET A 95 3.48 -4.58 26.05
C MET A 95 4.48 -3.42 26.06
N ASN A 96 3.99 -2.19 26.15
CA ASN A 96 4.80 -0.97 26.16
C ASN A 96 5.79 -0.78 24.98
N PRO A 97 5.49 -1.16 23.71
CA PRO A 97 6.43 -0.92 22.62
C PRO A 97 6.43 0.55 22.18
N THR A 98 7.61 1.01 21.77
CA THR A 98 7.78 2.23 20.95
C THR A 98 8.11 1.89 19.50
N VAL A 99 8.73 0.74 19.24
CA VAL A 99 9.05 0.22 17.91
C VAL A 99 8.85 -1.30 17.90
N ILE A 100 8.27 -1.82 16.82
CA ILE A 100 8.10 -3.24 16.54
C ILE A 100 8.64 -3.50 15.13
N SER A 101 9.39 -4.58 14.95
CA SER A 101 9.83 -5.04 13.63
C SER A 101 9.43 -6.50 13.43
N VAL A 102 8.85 -6.79 12.28
CA VAL A 102 8.37 -8.11 11.88
C VAL A 102 9.09 -8.51 10.60
N ASP A 103 9.90 -9.57 10.70
CA ASP A 103 10.59 -10.15 9.55
C ASP A 103 9.65 -11.09 8.79
N LEU A 104 9.40 -10.77 7.52
CA LEU A 104 8.59 -11.57 6.60
C LEU A 104 9.48 -12.33 5.59
N THR A 105 10.76 -12.50 5.89
CA THR A 105 11.66 -13.35 5.11
C THR A 105 11.07 -14.77 5.02
N GLY A 106 10.93 -15.27 3.79
CA GLY A 106 10.30 -16.56 3.51
C GLY A 106 8.83 -16.48 3.11
N GLN A 107 8.19 -15.31 3.21
CA GLN A 107 6.86 -15.07 2.64
C GLN A 107 6.94 -14.70 1.15
N ASP A 108 5.84 -15.00 0.45
CA ASP A 108 5.68 -14.78 -1.00
C ASP A 108 5.58 -13.28 -1.32
N SER A 109 6.05 -12.89 -2.51
CA SER A 109 5.95 -11.50 -3.00
C SER A 109 4.55 -11.21 -3.54
N GLU A 110 3.65 -10.88 -2.62
CA GLU A 110 2.23 -10.62 -2.87
C GLU A 110 1.76 -9.40 -2.03
N THR A 111 0.47 -9.10 -2.08
CA THR A 111 -0.15 -8.06 -1.27
C THR A 111 -0.53 -8.58 0.11
N TYR A 112 -0.23 -7.78 1.12
CA TYR A 112 -0.55 -8.03 2.52
C TYR A 112 -1.23 -6.82 3.13
N SER A 113 -2.06 -7.05 4.14
CA SER A 113 -2.53 -6.02 5.05
C SER A 113 -1.83 -6.13 6.40
N ILE A 114 -1.68 -4.98 7.07
CA ILE A 114 -1.26 -4.88 8.46
C ILE A 114 -2.39 -4.26 9.28
N GLU A 115 -2.73 -4.91 10.39
CA GLU A 115 -3.60 -4.33 11.43
C GLU A 115 -2.75 -3.97 12.66
N VAL A 116 -2.96 -2.76 13.19
CA VAL A 116 -2.35 -2.28 14.43
C VAL A 116 -3.49 -1.89 15.38
N VAL A 117 -3.71 -2.70 16.42
CA VAL A 117 -4.89 -2.60 17.27
C VAL A 117 -4.50 -2.46 18.74
N SER A 118 -5.09 -1.49 19.42
CA SER A 118 -5.09 -1.37 20.89
C SER A 118 -6.49 -0.99 21.39
N ASP A 119 -6.63 -0.75 22.68
CA ASP A 119 -7.85 -0.19 23.26
C ASP A 119 -8.23 1.19 22.68
N THR A 120 -7.24 1.96 22.21
CA THR A 120 -7.42 3.37 21.80
C THR A 120 -7.18 3.61 20.32
N ILE A 121 -6.65 2.64 19.57
CA ILE A 121 -6.41 2.75 18.12
C ILE A 121 -6.86 1.49 17.40
N SER A 122 -7.33 1.66 16.17
CA SER A 122 -7.51 0.58 15.20
C SER A 122 -7.06 1.12 13.86
N LEU A 123 -5.88 0.69 13.41
CA LEU A 123 -5.25 1.14 12.18
C LEU A 123 -5.08 -0.03 11.22
N GLU A 124 -5.24 0.25 9.92
CA GLU A 124 -5.04 -0.71 8.84
C GLU A 124 -4.20 -0.10 7.72
N GLY A 125 -3.28 -0.87 7.16
CA GLY A 125 -2.51 -0.49 5.98
C GLY A 125 -2.34 -1.67 5.02
N GLU A 126 -2.10 -1.37 3.75
CA GLU A 126 -1.84 -2.37 2.70
C GLU A 126 -0.44 -2.14 2.13
N PHE A 127 0.28 -3.22 1.85
CA PHE A 127 1.62 -3.17 1.24
C PHE A 127 1.89 -4.39 0.36
N ILE A 128 2.85 -4.24 -0.56
CA ILE A 128 3.35 -5.34 -1.39
C ILE A 128 4.76 -5.69 -0.96
N LEU A 129 5.00 -6.99 -0.72
CA LEU A 129 6.25 -7.54 -0.22
C LEU A 129 7.30 -7.81 -1.31
#